data_AF-A0A955KLR5-F1
#
_entry.id   AF-A0A955KLR5-F1
#
_cell.length_a   1.000
_cell.length_b   1.000
_cell.length_c   1.000
_cell.angle_alpha   90.00
_cell.angle_beta   90.00
_cell.angle_gamma   90.00
#
_symmetry.space_group_name_H-M   'P 1'
#
loop_
_entity.id
_entity.type
_entity.pdbx_description
1 polymer ?
#
loop_
_entity_poly.entity_id
_entity_poly.type
_entity_poly.pdbx_seq_one_letter_code
_entity_poly.pdbx_strand_id
1 'polypeptide(L)'
;MKYNNLIIASIVLSLFLSVGFLSFVEHRQHTPSGWWSVSFVTPRSDSLDFVIENFTTETSFTYDIVRGQEKVIDSGMVTVPFGDSVSTVVNTNEKFLDAQRLTVVVKDSDGNKKEIFRIFPEDEEVDR
;
A
#
# COMPACT_ATOMS: atom_id res chain seq x y z
N MET A 1 -54.95 15.65 -6.09
CA MET A 1 -53.91 16.59 -5.59
C MET A 1 -53.17 16.10 -4.35
N LYS A 2 -53.81 15.52 -3.31
CA LYS A 2 -53.12 15.09 -2.07
C LYS A 2 -51.99 14.07 -2.28
N TYR A 3 -52.15 13.13 -3.21
CA TYR A 3 -51.15 12.10 -3.50
C TYR A 3 -49.86 12.65 -4.16
N ASN A 4 -49.98 13.66 -5.01
CA ASN A 4 -48.81 14.25 -5.68
C ASN A 4 -47.88 14.93 -4.67
N ASN A 5 -48.45 15.62 -3.67
CA ASN A 5 -47.68 16.26 -2.61
C ASN A 5 -46.97 15.23 -1.73
N LEU A 6 -47.58 14.06 -1.50
CA LEU A 6 -46.98 12.97 -0.74
C LEU A 6 -45.80 12.33 -1.50
N ILE A 7 -45.95 12.14 -2.81
CA ILE A 7 -44.86 11.62 -3.68
C ILE A 7 -43.69 12.61 -3.70
N ILE A 8 -43.96 13.91 -3.90
CA ILE A 8 -42.92 14.94 -3.89
C ILE A 8 -42.21 14.97 -2.53
N ALA A 9 -42.96 14.92 -1.43
CA ALA A 9 -42.39 14.89 -0.09
C ALA A 9 -41.51 13.65 0.14
N SER A 10 -41.92 12.47 -0.34
CA SER A 10 -41.10 11.25 -0.19
C SER A 10 -39.81 11.32 -1.00
N ILE A 11 -39.85 11.91 -2.20
CA ILE A 11 -38.66 12.10 -3.04
C ILE A 11 -37.68 13.07 -2.36
N VAL A 12 -38.17 14.21 -1.86
CA VAL A 12 -37.34 15.20 -1.16
C VAL A 12 -36.73 14.60 0.11
N LEU A 13 -37.51 13.85 0.89
CA LEU A 13 -37.03 13.17 2.08
C LEU A 13 -35.97 12.11 1.73
N SER A 14 -36.21 11.31 0.69
CA SER A 14 -35.25 10.30 0.23
C SER A 14 -33.94 10.95 -0.19
N LEU A 15 -33.98 12.05 -0.96
CA LEU A 15 -32.78 12.79 -1.36
C LEU A 15 -32.01 13.34 -0.16
N PHE A 16 -32.73 13.91 0.81
CA PHE A 16 -32.10 14.45 2.01
C PHE A 16 -31.41 13.37 2.84
N LEU A 17 -32.05 12.20 2.99
CA LEU A 17 -31.47 11.05 3.67
C LEU A 17 -30.25 10.50 2.92
N SER A 18 -30.29 10.43 1.59
CA SER A 18 -29.16 9.98 0.79
C SER A 18 -27.95 10.91 0.92
N VAL A 19 -28.14 12.23 0.88
CA VAL A 19 -27.06 13.21 1.06
C VAL A 19 -26.49 13.15 2.49
N GLY A 20 -27.35 13.08 3.50
CA GLY A 20 -26.91 12.94 4.89
C GLY A 20 -26.12 11.66 5.14
N PHE A 21 -26.58 10.54 4.57
CA PHE A 21 -25.87 9.26 4.64
C PHE A 21 -24.52 9.32 3.93
N LEU A 22 -24.45 9.91 2.74
CA LEU A 22 -23.21 10.05 1.99
C LEU A 22 -22.19 10.90 2.76
N SER A 23 -22.62 12.04 3.31
CA SER A 23 -21.78 12.92 4.14
C SER A 23 -21.26 12.20 5.40
N PHE A 24 -22.08 11.36 6.03
CA PHE A 24 -21.66 10.55 7.18
C PHE A 24 -20.59 9.52 6.81
N VAL A 25 -20.75 8.82 5.67
CA VAL A 25 -19.78 7.84 5.18
C VAL A 25 -18.47 8.53 4.79
N GLU A 26 -18.56 9.64 4.07
CA GLU A 26 -17.41 10.45 3.66
C GLU A 26 -16.60 10.92 4.87
N HIS A 27 -17.26 11.43 5.91
CA HIS A 27 -16.57 11.85 7.13
C HIS A 27 -15.79 10.71 7.81
N ARG A 28 -16.36 9.50 7.83
CA ARG A 28 -15.67 8.32 8.38
C ARG A 28 -14.49 7.85 7.53
N GLN A 29 -14.52 8.09 6.23
CA GLN A 29 -13.46 7.67 5.31
C GLN A 29 -12.34 8.71 5.18
N HIS A 30 -12.60 9.98 5.54
CA HIS A 30 -11.65 11.08 5.38
C HIS A 30 -10.53 11.15 6.43
N THR A 31 -10.62 10.42 7.54
CA THR A 31 -9.53 10.30 8.51
C THR A 31 -8.83 8.95 8.33
N PRO A 32 -7.85 8.84 7.42
CA PRO A 32 -7.03 7.65 7.33
C PRO A 32 -6.30 7.48 8.67
N SER A 33 -6.64 6.43 9.40
CA SER A 33 -6.04 6.12 10.69
C SER A 33 -5.99 4.61 10.89
N GLY A 34 -4.96 4.13 11.57
CA GLY A 34 -4.80 2.72 11.93
C GLY A 34 -4.38 1.81 10.78
N TRP A 35 -3.83 2.35 9.69
CA TRP A 35 -3.28 1.54 8.60
C TRP A 35 -1.93 2.06 8.13
N TRP A 36 -1.14 1.17 7.57
CA TRP A 36 0.06 1.49 6.81
C TRP A 36 0.12 0.61 5.57
N SER A 37 0.84 1.03 4.55
CA SER A 37 1.00 0.29 3.30
C SER A 37 2.46 0.26 2.87
N VAL A 38 2.79 -0.71 2.02
CA VAL A 38 4.07 -0.77 1.32
C VAL A 38 3.80 -1.01 -0.16
N SER A 39 4.48 -0.28 -1.04
CA SER A 39 4.35 -0.42 -2.48
C SER A 39 5.66 -0.10 -3.19
N PHE A 40 5.82 -0.54 -4.44
CA PHE A 40 7.01 -0.17 -5.23
C PHE A 40 6.90 1.28 -5.72
N VAL A 41 8.01 2.01 -5.67
CA VAL A 41 8.09 3.40 -6.17
C VAL A 41 7.74 3.45 -7.66
N THR A 42 8.26 2.50 -8.45
CA THR A 42 7.97 2.42 -9.89
C THR A 42 7.45 1.02 -10.24
N PRO A 43 6.12 0.81 -10.39
CA PRO A 43 5.54 -0.53 -10.56
C PRO A 43 6.05 -1.34 -11.75
N ARG A 44 6.57 -0.70 -12.80
CA ARG A 44 7.01 -1.36 -14.05
C ARG A 44 8.53 -1.39 -14.26
N SER A 45 9.34 -0.93 -13.31
CA SER A 45 10.80 -1.02 -13.42
C SER A 45 11.33 -2.28 -12.74
N ASP A 46 12.60 -2.61 -12.99
CA ASP A 46 13.31 -3.67 -12.28
C ASP A 46 13.83 -3.23 -10.91
N SER A 47 13.55 -1.98 -10.51
CA SER A 47 13.92 -1.46 -9.20
C SER A 47 13.07 -2.10 -8.10
N LEU A 48 13.74 -2.37 -6.96
CA LEU A 48 13.11 -2.78 -5.71
C LEU A 48 12.83 -1.62 -4.76
N ASP A 49 13.07 -0.37 -5.19
CA ASP A 49 12.73 0.80 -4.40
C ASP A 49 11.26 0.76 -4.02
N PHE A 50 11.00 0.99 -2.74
CA PHE A 50 9.67 0.87 -2.17
C PHE A 50 9.35 2.10 -1.33
N VAL A 51 8.07 2.39 -1.20
CA VAL A 51 7.52 3.43 -0.33
C VAL A 51 6.72 2.78 0.78
N ILE A 52 6.88 3.29 1.99
CA ILE A 52 6.00 2.99 3.12
C ILE A 52 5.15 4.23 3.36
N GLU A 53 3.84 4.05 3.41
CA GLU A 53 2.87 5.08 3.76
C GLU A 53 2.27 4.73 5.12
N ASN A 54 2.27 5.68 6.07
CA ASN A 54 1.93 5.41 7.45
C ASN A 54 0.80 6.30 7.96
N PHE A 55 -0.30 5.70 8.39
CA PHE A 55 -1.38 6.36 9.15
C PHE A 55 -1.60 5.67 10.50
N THR A 56 -0.55 5.04 11.05
CA THR A 56 -0.51 4.49 12.41
C THR A 56 0.31 5.37 13.34
N THR A 57 0.19 5.15 14.65
CA THR A 57 1.04 5.82 15.65
C THR A 57 2.46 5.31 15.66
N GLU A 58 2.71 4.12 15.11
CA GLU A 58 4.03 3.52 15.01
C GLU A 58 4.84 4.23 13.93
N THR A 59 6.01 4.76 14.30
CA THR A 59 6.84 5.53 13.37
C THR A 59 8.07 4.76 12.89
N SER A 60 8.38 3.62 13.52
CA SER A 60 9.57 2.83 13.20
C SER A 60 9.20 1.59 12.43
N PHE A 61 9.83 1.40 11.27
CA PHE A 61 9.65 0.25 10.43
C PHE A 61 11.00 -0.40 10.15
N THR A 62 11.03 -1.72 10.14
CA THR A 62 12.19 -2.50 9.69
C THR A 62 11.84 -3.15 8.37
N TYR A 63 12.83 -3.28 7.48
CA TYR A 63 12.65 -3.99 6.23
C TYR A 63 13.74 -5.03 6.03
N ASP A 64 13.36 -6.13 5.39
CA ASP A 64 14.24 -7.19 4.91
C ASP A 64 13.95 -7.37 3.41
N ILE A 65 15.00 -7.33 2.58
CA ILE A 65 14.93 -7.77 1.19
C ILE A 65 15.31 -9.25 1.17
N VAL A 66 14.43 -10.10 0.67
CA VAL A 66 14.57 -11.56 0.68
C VAL A 66 14.66 -12.09 -0.74
N ARG A 67 15.64 -12.94 -0.99
CA ARG A 67 15.81 -13.71 -2.22
C ARG A 67 15.25 -15.12 -2.05
N GLY A 68 14.33 -15.51 -2.93
CA GLY A 68 13.69 -16.82 -2.85
C GLY A 68 12.88 -16.96 -1.55
N GLN A 69 13.12 -18.04 -0.80
CA GLN A 69 12.35 -18.33 0.42
C GLN A 69 12.98 -17.80 1.72
N GLU A 70 14.31 -17.67 1.83
CA GLU A 70 14.90 -17.43 3.17
C GLU A 70 16.17 -16.56 3.19
N LYS A 71 16.76 -16.22 2.04
CA LYS A 71 18.02 -15.47 2.07
C LYS A 71 17.76 -13.98 2.15
N VAL A 72 17.95 -13.39 3.33
CA VAL A 72 18.01 -11.93 3.49
C VAL A 72 19.28 -11.42 2.80
N ILE A 73 19.11 -10.45 1.91
CA ILE A 73 20.18 -9.92 1.06
C ILE A 73 20.43 -8.42 1.29
N ASP A 74 19.46 -7.73 1.89
CA ASP A 74 19.59 -6.38 2.42
C ASP A 74 18.58 -6.20 3.56
N SER A 75 18.88 -5.33 4.52
CA SER A 75 17.95 -5.00 5.60
C SER A 75 18.24 -3.62 6.17
N GLY A 76 17.22 -3.02 6.76
CA GLY A 76 17.37 -1.69 7.34
C GLY A 76 16.20 -1.29 8.20
N MET A 77 16.30 -0.05 8.69
CA MET A 77 15.27 0.60 9.47
C MET A 77 14.95 1.94 8.84
N VAL A 78 13.68 2.30 8.83
CA VAL A 78 13.18 3.56 8.29
C VAL A 78 12.15 4.14 9.25
N THR A 79 12.25 5.44 9.48
CA THR A 79 11.29 6.18 10.28
C THR A 79 10.29 6.85 9.35
N VAL A 80 9.00 6.54 9.51
CA VAL A 80 7.90 7.08 8.70
C VAL A 80 6.91 7.74 9.66
N PRO A 81 6.87 9.08 9.74
CA PRO A 81 5.92 9.79 10.59
C PRO A 81 4.46 9.46 10.25
N PHE A 82 3.55 9.70 11.21
CA PHE A 82 2.11 9.59 10.97
C PHE A 82 1.68 10.59 9.87
N GLY A 83 0.91 10.09 8.91
CA GLY A 83 0.40 10.83 7.77
C GLY A 83 1.42 11.06 6.65
N ASP A 84 2.59 10.44 6.73
CA ASP A 84 3.69 10.65 5.77
C ASP A 84 4.02 9.37 4.99
N SER A 85 4.79 9.54 3.92
CA SER A 85 5.31 8.48 3.08
C SER A 85 6.81 8.63 2.86
N VAL A 86 7.57 7.57 3.08
CA VAL A 86 9.03 7.57 2.88
C VAL A 86 9.42 6.51 1.86
N SER A 87 10.19 6.93 0.85
CA SER A 87 10.77 6.04 -0.14
C SER A 87 12.14 5.55 0.32
N THR A 88 12.36 4.25 0.23
CA THR A 88 13.64 3.60 0.52
C THR A 88 14.27 3.17 -0.79
N VAL A 89 15.51 3.60 -1.01
CA VAL A 89 16.31 3.18 -2.17
C VAL A 89 17.01 1.87 -1.83
N VAL A 90 16.75 0.84 -2.62
CA VAL A 90 17.38 -0.48 -2.46
C VAL A 90 18.55 -0.55 -3.42
N ASN A 91 19.76 -0.63 -2.89
CA ASN A 91 20.95 -0.62 -3.72
C ASN A 91 21.18 -2.01 -4.34
N THR A 92 20.59 -2.24 -5.51
CA THR A 92 20.68 -3.50 -6.21
C THR A 92 22.01 -3.66 -6.96
N ASN A 93 23.10 -3.99 -6.26
CA ASN A 93 24.31 -4.55 -6.88
C ASN A 93 23.97 -5.75 -7.80
N GLU A 94 24.51 -5.83 -9.02
CA GLU A 94 24.19 -6.81 -10.10
C GLU A 94 23.92 -8.28 -9.69
N LYS A 95 24.37 -8.72 -8.51
CA LYS A 95 24.08 -10.01 -7.89
C LYS A 95 22.59 -10.32 -7.69
N PHE A 96 21.65 -9.39 -7.89
CA PHE A 96 20.20 -9.63 -7.70
C PHE A 96 19.49 -10.22 -8.93
N LEU A 97 20.14 -10.20 -10.11
CA LEU A 97 19.54 -10.60 -11.38
C LEU A 97 19.30 -12.12 -11.51
N ASP A 98 20.06 -12.95 -10.79
CA ASP A 98 19.90 -14.42 -10.84
C ASP A 98 18.66 -14.92 -10.05
N ALA A 99 17.88 -14.02 -9.46
CA ALA A 99 16.75 -14.39 -8.62
C ALA A 99 15.42 -14.21 -9.34
N GLN A 100 14.72 -15.33 -9.59
CA GLN A 100 13.38 -15.32 -10.19
C GLN A 100 12.36 -14.54 -9.34
N ARG A 101 12.56 -14.46 -8.01
CA ARG A 101 11.69 -13.70 -7.10
C ARG A 101 12.46 -13.00 -6.00
N LEU A 102 12.17 -11.70 -5.83
CA LEU A 102 12.64 -10.88 -4.71
C LEU A 102 11.42 -10.35 -3.94
N THR A 103 11.48 -10.43 -2.61
CA THR A 103 10.40 -10.01 -1.71
C THR A 103 10.90 -8.92 -0.79
N VAL A 104 10.20 -7.80 -0.72
CA VAL A 104 10.38 -6.76 0.30
C VAL A 104 9.45 -7.09 1.45
N VAL A 105 10.01 -7.38 2.61
CA VAL A 105 9.29 -7.63 3.85
C VAL A 105 9.43 -6.40 4.73
N VAL A 106 8.32 -5.76 5.10
CA VAL A 106 8.31 -4.64 6.05
C VAL A 106 7.59 -5.05 7.31
N LYS A 107 8.13 -4.67 8.47
CA LYS A 107 7.53 -4.90 9.79
C LYS A 107 7.46 -3.59 10.57
N ASP A 108 6.33 -3.35 11.24
CA ASP A 108 6.20 -2.26 12.21
C ASP A 108 6.74 -2.68 13.61
N SER A 109 6.74 -1.74 14.56
CA SER A 109 7.22 -1.97 15.93
C SER A 109 6.45 -3.08 16.66
N ASP A 110 5.17 -3.25 16.34
CA ASP A 110 4.27 -4.25 16.93
C ASP A 110 4.46 -5.64 16.32
N GLY A 111 5.30 -5.75 15.29
CA GLY A 111 5.59 -7.00 14.58
C GLY A 111 4.57 -7.35 13.50
N ASN A 112 3.61 -6.46 13.18
CA ASN A 112 2.77 -6.67 12.01
C ASN A 112 3.62 -6.55 10.75
N LYS A 113 3.33 -7.41 9.78
CA LYS A 113 4.16 -7.60 8.60
C LYS A 113 3.37 -7.38 7.32
N LYS A 114 3.99 -6.71 6.35
CA LYS A 114 3.51 -6.63 4.97
C LYS A 114 4.61 -7.01 4.00
N GLU A 115 4.19 -7.57 2.87
CA GLU A 115 5.09 -8.05 1.84
C GLU A 115 4.65 -7.55 0.47
N ILE A 116 5.62 -7.15 -0.34
CA ILE A 116 5.47 -6.98 -1.78
C ILE A 116 6.58 -7.75 -2.46
N PHE A 117 6.34 -8.25 -3.66
CA PHE A 117 7.32 -9.03 -4.38
C PHE A 117 7.36 -8.63 -5.86
N ARG A 118 8.53 -8.83 -6.47
CA ARG A 118 8.71 -8.87 -7.90
C ARG A 118 9.14 -10.24 -8.34
N ILE A 119 8.65 -10.61 -9.52
CA ILE A 119 9.13 -11.75 -10.28
C ILE A 119 9.91 -11.18 -11.46
N PHE A 120 11.13 -11.65 -11.64
CA PHE A 120 11.96 -11.31 -12.78
C PHE A 120 11.88 -12.48 -13.76
N PRO A 121 11.59 -12.24 -15.05
CA PRO A 121 11.64 -13.31 -16.05
C PRO A 121 13.07 -13.85 -16.12
N GLU A 122 13.24 -15.18 -16.19
CA GLU A 122 14.50 -15.76 -16.64
C GLU A 122 14.71 -15.28 -18.08
N ASP A 123 15.93 -14.86 -18.42
CA ASP A 123 16.29 -14.59 -19.81
C ASP A 123 15.98 -15.85 -20.62
N GLU A 124 14.89 -15.83 -21.40
CA GLU A 124 14.70 -16.82 -22.45
C GLU A 124 15.90 -16.64 -23.38
N GLU A 125 16.83 -17.61 -23.38
CA GLU A 125 17.78 -17.75 -24.47
C GLU A 125 16.95 -17.77 -25.76
N VAL A 126 16.95 -16.64 -26.47
CA VAL A 126 16.42 -16.55 -27.83
C VAL A 126 17.34 -17.41 -28.68
N ASP A 127 16.98 -18.69 -28.78
CA ASP A 127 17.59 -19.64 -29.70
C ASP A 127 17.54 -19.02 -31.10
N ARG A 128 18.73 -18.86 -31.68
CA ARG A 128 18.99 -18.11 -32.92
C ARG A 128 18.42 -18.76 -34.17
#